data_AF-A0ABD5UU14-F1
#
_entry.id   AF-A0ABD5UU14-F1
#
_cell.length_a   1.000
_cell.length_b   1.000
_cell.length_c   1.000
_cell.angle_alpha   90.00
_cell.angle_beta   90.00
_cell.angle_gamma   90.00
#
_symmetry.space_group_name_H-M   'P 1'
#
loop_
_entity.id
_entity.type
_entity.pdbx_description
1 polymer ?
#
loop_
_entity_poly.entity_id
_entity_poly.type
_entity_poly.pdbx_seq_one_letter_code
_entity_poly.pdbx_strand_id
1 'polypeptide(L)'
;MTEDADDAVETFYTEERWQNWITRVEEEDLDPENEDSARLLLNLQDDAAIAVAKILSALDDGRIDDDRALEEIETVREIVLADVELEDEEEAMLIDGVQTSLVPVFYAAEEYVVGGTVEGDLDEYVRAAADAEADEDLDAALGYVVQAGTRVIDGDRLDIELVEDLEYGLVSEWVNGLDSLQSAIQDPEVVEED
;
A
#
# COMPACT_ATOMS: atom_id res chain seq x y z
N MET A 1 11.35 31.62 -25.80
CA MET A 1 10.31 30.95 -24.99
C MET A 1 10.66 29.50 -25.15
N THR A 2 11.34 28.94 -24.16
CA THR A 2 11.95 27.62 -24.25
C THR A 2 10.86 26.62 -23.86
N GLU A 3 10.14 26.16 -24.88
CA GLU A 3 9.28 24.98 -24.85
C GLU A 3 10.19 23.75 -24.86
N ASP A 4 10.84 23.42 -23.74
CA ASP A 4 11.64 22.19 -23.54
C ASP A 4 11.92 22.02 -22.02
N ALA A 5 10.90 22.22 -21.20
CA ALA A 5 10.92 21.92 -19.77
C ALA A 5 9.52 21.46 -19.31
N ASP A 6 8.82 20.75 -20.20
CA ASP A 6 8.04 19.60 -19.74
C ASP A 6 9.12 18.63 -19.25
N ASP A 7 9.42 18.74 -17.95
CA ASP A 7 10.13 17.71 -17.19
C ASP A 7 9.60 16.36 -17.66
N ALA A 8 10.50 15.39 -17.91
CA ALA A 8 10.08 14.04 -18.21
C ALA A 8 9.04 13.64 -17.16
N VAL A 9 7.79 13.42 -17.57
CA VAL A 9 6.69 13.06 -16.67
C VAL A 9 7.22 11.94 -15.79
N GLU A 10 7.44 12.23 -14.50
CA GLU A 10 7.92 11.26 -13.55
C GLU A 10 6.80 10.23 -13.42
N THR A 11 7.01 9.07 -14.03
CA THR A 11 6.14 7.90 -13.91
C THR A 11 6.60 7.11 -12.70
N PHE A 12 5.75 7.02 -11.68
CA PHE A 12 6.10 6.34 -10.43
C PHE A 12 5.87 4.84 -10.49
N TYR A 13 4.89 4.39 -11.28
CA TYR A 13 4.53 2.99 -11.44
C TYR A 13 3.91 2.72 -12.80
N THR A 14 4.01 1.49 -13.29
CA THR A 14 3.51 1.10 -14.62
C THR A 14 2.77 -0.23 -14.58
N GLU A 15 1.83 -0.40 -15.52
CA GLU A 15 1.17 -1.69 -15.75
C GLU A 15 2.19 -2.79 -16.04
N GLU A 16 3.25 -2.50 -16.81
CA GLU A 16 4.32 -3.46 -17.13
C GLU A 16 5.03 -3.96 -15.86
N ARG A 17 5.29 -3.08 -14.89
CA ARG A 17 5.94 -3.47 -13.62
C ARG A 17 5.05 -4.40 -12.80
N TRP A 18 3.76 -4.07 -12.67
CA TRP A 18 2.80 -4.94 -11.99
C TRP A 18 2.67 -6.30 -12.69
N GLN A 19 2.54 -6.29 -14.02
CA GLN A 19 2.40 -7.51 -14.80
C GLN A 19 3.64 -8.42 -14.72
N ASN A 20 4.86 -7.85 -14.61
CA ASN A 20 6.05 -8.67 -14.38
C ASN A 20 5.97 -9.45 -13.05
N TRP A 21 5.47 -8.83 -11.99
CA TRP A 21 5.25 -9.50 -10.72
C TRP A 21 4.19 -10.58 -10.81
N ILE A 22 3.07 -10.30 -11.50
CA ILE A 22 2.00 -11.29 -11.73
C ILE A 22 2.54 -12.48 -12.52
N THR A 23 3.26 -12.24 -13.63
CA THR A 23 3.89 -13.32 -14.40
C THR A 23 4.85 -14.14 -13.55
N ARG A 24 5.57 -13.50 -12.62
CA ARG A 24 6.47 -14.21 -11.72
C ARG A 24 5.71 -15.09 -10.72
N VAL A 25 4.58 -14.61 -10.22
CA VAL A 25 3.68 -15.41 -9.38
C VAL A 25 3.16 -16.62 -10.16
N GLU A 26 2.76 -16.45 -11.43
CA GLU A 26 2.31 -17.55 -12.31
C GLU A 26 3.39 -18.60 -12.61
N GLU A 27 4.67 -18.18 -12.62
CA GLU A 27 5.80 -19.06 -12.93
C GLU A 27 6.31 -19.85 -11.71
N GLU A 28 6.00 -19.39 -10.50
CA GLU A 28 6.46 -19.97 -9.23
C GLU A 28 5.39 -20.87 -8.60
N ASP A 29 5.79 -22.04 -8.08
CA ASP A 29 4.88 -22.94 -7.37
C ASP A 29 4.68 -22.40 -5.94
N LEU A 30 3.67 -21.53 -5.76
CA LEU A 30 3.42 -20.84 -4.51
C LEU A 30 2.89 -21.78 -3.42
N ASP A 31 3.64 -21.87 -2.33
CA ASP A 31 3.24 -22.61 -1.13
C ASP A 31 3.16 -21.63 0.05
N PRO A 32 1.99 -21.43 0.67
CA PRO A 32 1.82 -20.56 1.84
C PRO A 32 2.69 -20.96 3.04
N GLU A 33 3.16 -22.21 3.11
CA GLU A 33 4.07 -22.69 4.15
C GLU A 33 5.56 -22.44 3.79
N ASN A 34 5.85 -21.92 2.60
CA ASN A 34 7.19 -21.67 2.08
C ASN A 34 7.62 -20.20 2.27
N GLU A 35 8.80 -20.02 2.87
CA GLU A 35 9.39 -18.71 3.14
C GLU A 35 9.68 -17.91 1.86
N ASP A 36 10.07 -18.57 0.77
CA ASP A 36 10.39 -17.91 -0.49
C ASP A 36 9.12 -17.41 -1.19
N SER A 37 8.02 -18.18 -1.12
CA SER A 37 6.69 -17.75 -1.62
C SER A 37 6.15 -16.56 -0.82
N ALA A 38 6.25 -16.62 0.51
CA ALA A 38 5.87 -15.48 1.37
C ALA A 38 6.70 -14.23 1.05
N ARG A 39 8.02 -14.39 0.83
CA ARG A 39 8.89 -13.27 0.45
C ARG A 39 8.50 -12.67 -0.90
N LEU A 40 8.11 -13.49 -1.88
CA LEU A 40 7.67 -12.98 -3.19
C LEU A 40 6.43 -12.09 -3.07
N LEU A 41 5.41 -12.52 -2.31
CA LEU A 41 4.19 -11.75 -2.11
C LEU A 41 4.45 -10.46 -1.34
N LEU A 42 5.30 -10.51 -0.30
CA LEU A 42 5.73 -9.31 0.43
C LEU A 42 6.50 -8.34 -0.46
N ASN A 43 7.40 -8.83 -1.30
CA ASN A 43 8.13 -8.00 -2.26
C ASN A 43 7.20 -7.28 -3.25
N LEU A 44 6.15 -7.98 -3.73
CA LEU A 44 5.11 -7.39 -4.58
C LEU A 44 4.34 -6.28 -3.84
N GLN A 45 3.91 -6.54 -2.61
CA GLN A 45 3.23 -5.57 -1.76
C GLN A 45 4.11 -4.33 -1.50
N ASP A 46 5.37 -4.56 -1.10
CA ASP A 46 6.34 -3.50 -0.81
C ASP A 46 6.61 -2.65 -2.05
N ASP A 47 6.72 -3.25 -3.23
CA ASP A 47 6.96 -2.52 -4.47
C ASP A 47 5.86 -1.48 -4.78
N ALA A 48 4.59 -1.85 -4.58
CA ALA A 48 3.47 -0.92 -4.72
C ALA A 48 3.50 0.17 -3.62
N ALA A 49 3.78 -0.20 -2.37
CA ALA A 49 3.92 0.75 -1.27
C ALA A 49 5.08 1.75 -1.49
N ILE A 50 6.19 1.30 -2.09
CA ILE A 50 7.34 2.13 -2.48
C ILE A 50 6.96 3.14 -3.56
N ALA A 51 6.10 2.77 -4.52
CA ALA A 51 5.61 3.72 -5.50
C ALA A 51 4.83 4.86 -4.83
N VAL A 52 3.94 4.54 -3.89
CA VAL A 52 3.19 5.52 -3.09
C VAL A 52 4.14 6.41 -2.27
N ALA A 53 5.11 5.81 -1.57
CA ALA A 53 6.10 6.56 -0.79
C ALA A 53 6.93 7.52 -1.65
N LYS A 54 7.29 7.14 -2.88
CA LYS A 54 8.01 8.01 -3.83
C LYS A 54 7.15 9.18 -4.30
N ILE A 55 5.86 8.98 -4.53
CA ILE A 55 4.91 10.06 -4.87
C ILE A 55 4.84 11.06 -3.72
N LEU A 56 4.64 10.57 -2.49
CA LEU A 56 4.59 11.41 -1.29
C LEU A 56 5.91 12.18 -1.07
N SER A 57 7.06 11.53 -1.26
CA SER A 57 8.36 12.20 -1.20
C SER A 57 8.53 13.28 -2.29
N ALA A 58 8.03 13.03 -3.52
CA ALA A 58 8.08 14.03 -4.58
C ALA A 58 7.19 15.24 -4.28
N LEU A 59 6.03 15.01 -3.65
CA LEU A 59 5.15 16.07 -3.15
C LEU A 59 5.85 16.89 -2.05
N ASP A 60 6.42 16.23 -1.03
CA ASP A 60 7.12 16.88 0.08
C ASP A 60 8.32 17.71 -0.39
N ASP A 61 9.04 17.23 -1.41
CA ASP A 61 10.15 17.94 -2.04
C ASP A 61 9.69 19.11 -2.95
N GLY A 62 8.39 19.23 -3.20
CA GLY A 62 7.79 20.20 -4.12
C GLY A 62 8.13 19.94 -5.59
N ARG A 63 8.44 18.69 -5.95
CA ARG A 63 8.68 18.26 -7.34
C ARG A 63 7.36 18.09 -8.12
N ILE A 64 6.29 17.73 -7.42
CA ILE A 64 4.91 17.67 -7.93
C ILE A 64 3.99 18.44 -6.99
N ASP A 65 2.81 18.84 -7.48
CA ASP A 65 1.75 19.45 -6.67
C ASP A 65 0.69 18.42 -6.25
N ASP A 66 -0.24 18.84 -5.38
CA ASP A 66 -1.30 17.99 -4.83
C ASP A 66 -2.14 17.31 -5.93
N ASP A 67 -2.50 18.06 -6.98
CA ASP A 67 -3.29 17.54 -8.11
C ASP A 67 -2.52 16.42 -8.83
N ARG A 68 -1.23 16.63 -9.11
CA ARG A 68 -0.37 15.63 -9.73
C ARG A 68 -0.13 14.42 -8.84
N ALA A 69 0.04 14.62 -7.54
CA ALA A 69 0.21 13.52 -6.58
C ALA A 69 -1.03 12.62 -6.53
N LEU A 70 -2.22 13.22 -6.53
CA LEU A 70 -3.49 12.48 -6.57
C LEU A 70 -3.65 11.69 -7.87
N GLU A 71 -3.34 12.27 -9.03
CA GLU A 71 -3.37 11.55 -10.31
C GLU A 71 -2.43 10.33 -10.32
N GLU A 72 -1.22 10.48 -9.76
CA GLU A 72 -0.26 9.36 -9.70
C GLU A 72 -0.68 8.29 -8.69
N ILE A 73 -1.21 8.65 -7.52
CA ILE A 73 -1.74 7.69 -6.55
C ILE A 73 -2.92 6.92 -7.17
N GLU A 74 -3.84 7.62 -7.84
CA GLU A 74 -4.96 6.99 -8.56
C GLU A 74 -4.45 6.03 -9.64
N THR A 75 -3.44 6.44 -10.41
CA THR A 75 -2.83 5.57 -11.44
C THR A 75 -2.27 4.29 -10.84
N VAL A 76 -1.50 4.38 -9.74
CA VAL A 76 -0.95 3.18 -9.06
C VAL A 76 -2.10 2.30 -8.54
N ARG A 77 -3.11 2.91 -7.92
CA ARG A 77 -4.29 2.22 -7.38
C ARG A 77 -5.05 1.46 -8.47
N GLU A 78 -5.28 2.09 -9.61
CA GLU A 78 -5.98 1.46 -10.75
C GLU A 78 -5.20 0.28 -11.32
N ILE A 79 -3.87 0.39 -11.41
CA ILE A 79 -3.00 -0.70 -11.89
C ILE A 79 -3.03 -1.87 -10.91
N VAL A 80 -2.78 -1.59 -9.63
CA VAL A 80 -2.62 -2.61 -8.59
C VAL A 80 -3.93 -3.30 -8.28
N LEU A 81 -5.05 -2.58 -8.22
CA LEU A 81 -6.37 -3.15 -7.89
C LEU A 81 -7.16 -3.61 -9.12
N ALA A 82 -6.54 -3.63 -10.30
CA ALA A 82 -7.15 -4.26 -11.46
C ALA A 82 -7.36 -5.76 -11.22
N ASP A 83 -8.47 -6.30 -11.73
CA ASP A 83 -8.74 -7.73 -11.68
C ASP A 83 -7.58 -8.50 -12.35
N VAL A 84 -6.98 -9.45 -11.63
CA VAL A 84 -5.93 -10.33 -12.15
C VAL A 84 -6.53 -11.67 -12.55
N GLU A 85 -6.39 -12.03 -13.83
CA GLU A 85 -6.85 -13.31 -14.36
C GLU A 85 -5.74 -14.36 -14.25
N LEU A 86 -5.70 -15.10 -13.14
CA LEU A 86 -4.80 -16.26 -12.96
C LEU A 86 -5.51 -17.57 -13.29
N GLU A 87 -4.78 -18.53 -13.87
CA GLU A 87 -5.30 -19.87 -14.12
C GLU A 87 -5.47 -20.68 -12.83
N ASP A 88 -4.61 -20.44 -11.83
CA ASP A 88 -4.64 -21.08 -10.53
C ASP A 88 -5.48 -20.26 -9.53
N GLU A 89 -6.50 -20.91 -8.95
CA GLU A 89 -7.40 -20.28 -7.97
C GLU A 89 -6.69 -19.96 -6.64
N GLU A 90 -5.67 -20.73 -6.25
CA GLU A 90 -4.89 -20.50 -5.03
C GLU A 90 -3.98 -19.27 -5.19
N GLU A 91 -3.29 -19.15 -6.32
CA GLU A 91 -2.49 -17.96 -6.64
C GLU A 91 -3.37 -16.71 -6.75
N ALA A 92 -4.57 -16.82 -7.36
CA ALA A 92 -5.55 -15.73 -7.41
C ALA A 92 -5.94 -15.24 -6.02
N MET A 93 -6.18 -16.15 -5.07
CA MET A 93 -6.49 -15.79 -3.69
C MET A 93 -5.31 -15.11 -2.98
N LEU A 94 -4.07 -15.49 -3.29
CA LEU A 94 -2.88 -14.85 -2.73
C LEU A 94 -2.71 -13.42 -3.25
N ILE A 95 -2.95 -13.19 -4.54
CA ILE A 95 -2.94 -11.85 -5.12
C ILE A 95 -4.07 -10.99 -4.56
N ASP A 96 -5.27 -11.54 -4.40
CA ASP A 96 -6.41 -10.83 -3.78
C ASP A 96 -6.08 -10.36 -2.36
N GLY A 97 -5.35 -11.15 -1.58
CA GLY A 97 -4.86 -10.74 -0.26
C GLY A 97 -3.86 -9.57 -0.32
N VAL A 98 -2.88 -9.64 -1.25
CA VAL A 98 -1.94 -8.53 -1.49
C VAL A 98 -2.66 -7.25 -1.94
N GLN A 99 -3.66 -7.37 -2.82
CA GLN A 99 -4.46 -6.22 -3.25
C GLN A 99 -5.27 -5.66 -2.08
N THR A 100 -5.87 -6.54 -1.26
CA THR A 100 -6.67 -6.17 -0.08
C THR A 100 -5.83 -5.42 0.94
N SER A 101 -4.61 -5.87 1.23
CA SER A 101 -3.71 -5.19 2.18
C SER A 101 -3.33 -3.77 1.73
N LEU A 102 -3.26 -3.52 0.41
CA LEU A 102 -2.87 -2.23 -0.17
C LEU A 102 -4.03 -1.22 -0.27
N VAL A 103 -5.29 -1.64 -0.14
CA VAL A 103 -6.45 -0.74 -0.14
C VAL A 103 -6.30 0.47 0.82
N PRO A 104 -6.01 0.29 2.13
CA PRO A 104 -5.81 1.41 3.04
C PRO A 104 -4.58 2.26 2.71
N VAL A 105 -3.55 1.72 2.07
CA VAL A 105 -2.34 2.46 1.67
C VAL A 105 -2.71 3.56 0.67
N PHE A 106 -3.50 3.22 -0.35
CA PHE A 106 -3.94 4.20 -1.34
C PHE A 106 -4.87 5.25 -0.73
N TYR A 107 -5.88 4.83 0.02
CA TYR A 107 -6.81 5.77 0.64
C TYR A 107 -6.14 6.67 1.68
N ALA A 108 -5.18 6.17 2.45
CA ALA A 108 -4.41 6.99 3.37
C ALA A 108 -3.56 8.04 2.64
N ALA A 109 -2.94 7.67 1.51
CA ALA A 109 -2.19 8.62 0.71
C ALA A 109 -3.10 9.69 0.08
N GLU A 110 -4.23 9.32 -0.50
CA GLU A 110 -5.23 10.26 -1.05
C GLU A 110 -5.74 11.23 0.04
N GLU A 111 -6.16 10.69 1.19
CA GLU A 111 -6.63 11.51 2.32
C GLU A 111 -5.54 12.44 2.88
N TYR A 112 -4.30 11.96 2.99
CA TYR A 112 -3.18 12.78 3.44
C TYR A 112 -2.89 13.95 2.49
N VAL A 113 -2.91 13.73 1.18
CA VAL A 113 -2.71 14.80 0.19
C VAL A 113 -3.84 15.84 0.24
N VAL A 114 -5.09 15.40 0.39
CA VAL A 114 -6.25 16.31 0.39
C VAL A 114 -6.42 17.06 1.72
N GLY A 115 -6.24 16.36 2.84
CA GLY A 115 -6.66 16.80 4.17
C GLY A 115 -5.57 16.79 5.23
N GLY A 116 -4.41 16.20 4.95
CA GLY A 116 -3.37 15.92 5.94
C GLY A 116 -3.82 14.90 6.97
N THR A 117 -3.31 15.04 8.19
CA THR A 117 -3.66 14.16 9.32
C THR A 117 -4.77 14.73 10.19
N VAL A 118 -5.64 13.85 10.69
CA VAL A 118 -6.59 14.17 11.76
C VAL A 118 -5.93 14.03 13.13
N GLU A 119 -6.37 14.80 14.14
CA GLU A 119 -5.94 14.64 15.54
C GLU A 119 -6.35 13.26 16.09
N GLY A 120 -5.55 12.64 16.96
CA GLY A 120 -5.70 11.25 17.38
C GLY A 120 -4.37 10.53 17.65
N ASP A 121 -4.44 9.26 17.98
CA ASP A 121 -3.30 8.38 18.21
C ASP A 121 -3.37 7.20 17.25
N LEU A 122 -2.24 6.84 16.65
CA LEU A 122 -2.17 5.77 15.65
C LEU A 122 -2.69 4.45 16.22
N ASP A 123 -2.27 4.09 17.44
CA ASP A 123 -2.66 2.83 18.05
C ASP A 123 -4.15 2.83 18.46
N GLU A 124 -4.68 3.99 18.87
CA GLU A 124 -6.12 4.13 19.12
C GLU A 124 -6.94 3.88 17.84
N TYR A 125 -6.47 4.34 16.68
CA TYR A 125 -7.11 4.06 15.40
C TYR A 125 -7.10 2.59 15.03
N VAL A 126 -5.95 1.91 15.18
CA VAL A 126 -5.85 0.47 14.89
C VAL A 126 -6.77 -0.35 15.81
N ARG A 127 -6.84 -0.01 17.11
CA ARG A 127 -7.78 -0.69 18.04
C ARG A 127 -9.23 -0.42 17.69
N ALA A 128 -9.58 0.83 17.33
CA ALA A 128 -10.93 1.17 16.90
C ALA A 128 -11.32 0.44 15.60
N ALA A 129 -10.36 0.22 14.70
CA ALA A 129 -10.58 -0.60 13.50
C ALA A 129 -10.91 -2.06 13.86
N ALA A 130 -10.14 -2.67 14.76
CA ALA A 130 -10.38 -4.03 15.22
C ALA A 130 -11.75 -4.18 15.94
N ASP A 131 -12.12 -3.20 16.78
CA ASP A 131 -13.45 -3.17 17.41
C ASP A 131 -14.57 -3.07 16.36
N ALA A 132 -14.39 -2.24 15.33
CA ALA A 132 -15.35 -2.08 14.23
C ALA A 132 -15.46 -3.35 13.37
N GLU A 133 -14.35 -4.04 13.10
CA GLU A 133 -14.34 -5.34 12.42
C GLU A 133 -15.13 -6.39 13.21
N ALA A 134 -14.91 -6.46 14.53
CA ALA A 134 -15.64 -7.37 15.41
C ALA A 134 -17.16 -7.10 15.44
N ASP A 135 -17.55 -5.84 15.23
CA ASP A 135 -18.94 -5.40 15.09
C ASP A 135 -19.49 -5.51 13.64
N GLU A 136 -18.73 -6.12 12.71
CA GLU A 136 -19.04 -6.27 11.28
C GLU A 136 -19.23 -4.94 10.51
N ASP A 137 -18.71 -3.84 11.05
CA ASP A 137 -18.72 -2.50 10.41
C ASP A 137 -17.42 -2.26 9.64
N LEU A 138 -17.29 -2.93 8.50
CA LEU A 138 -16.07 -2.91 7.68
C LEU A 138 -15.76 -1.52 7.10
N ASP A 139 -16.77 -0.71 6.83
CA ASP A 139 -16.60 0.66 6.34
C ASP A 139 -15.95 1.53 7.45
N ALA A 140 -16.42 1.39 8.69
CA ALA A 140 -15.80 2.07 9.83
C ALA A 140 -14.40 1.54 10.11
N ALA A 141 -14.19 0.22 10.03
CA ALA A 141 -12.88 -0.40 10.22
C ALA A 141 -11.86 0.15 9.22
N LEU A 142 -12.20 0.15 7.92
CA LEU A 142 -11.34 0.72 6.88
C LEU A 142 -11.08 2.21 7.14
N GLY A 143 -12.11 2.97 7.48
CA GLY A 143 -11.98 4.39 7.80
C GLY A 143 -10.96 4.66 8.91
N TYR A 144 -10.96 3.85 9.98
CA TYR A 144 -9.97 3.96 11.05
C TYR A 144 -8.56 3.55 10.61
N VAL A 145 -8.41 2.47 9.83
CA VAL A 145 -7.08 2.10 9.30
C VAL A 145 -6.54 3.18 8.36
N VAL A 146 -7.38 3.79 7.53
CA VAL A 146 -6.99 4.94 6.71
C VAL A 146 -6.49 6.11 7.57
N GLN A 147 -7.17 6.43 8.68
CA GLN A 147 -6.68 7.46 9.61
C GLN A 147 -5.32 7.08 10.22
N ALA A 148 -5.13 5.81 10.61
CA ALA A 148 -3.83 5.31 11.06
C ALA A 148 -2.76 5.46 9.97
N GLY A 149 -3.09 5.17 8.71
CA GLY A 149 -2.20 5.32 7.56
C GLY A 149 -1.76 6.77 7.34
N THR A 150 -2.67 7.75 7.48
CA THR A 150 -2.27 9.17 7.41
C THR A 150 -1.23 9.53 8.47
N ARG A 151 -1.30 8.91 9.66
CA ARG A 151 -0.32 9.11 10.73
C ARG A 151 1.04 8.48 10.43
N VAL A 152 1.04 7.29 9.82
CA VAL A 152 2.27 6.67 9.31
C VAL A 152 2.95 7.61 8.30
N ILE A 153 2.18 8.23 7.40
CA ILE A 153 2.71 9.18 6.42
C ILE A 153 3.32 10.42 7.10
N ASP A 154 2.69 10.94 8.15
CA ASP A 154 3.17 12.09 8.95
C ASP A 154 4.32 11.73 9.92
N GLY A 155 4.77 10.46 9.90
CA GLY A 155 5.96 10.00 10.61
C GLY A 155 5.72 9.34 11.97
N ASP A 156 4.45 9.12 12.36
CA ASP A 156 4.13 8.22 13.47
C ASP A 156 4.51 6.78 13.09
N ARG A 157 4.71 5.91 14.10
CA ARG A 157 5.15 4.53 13.87
C ARG A 157 4.16 3.54 14.44
N LEU A 158 3.86 2.50 13.66
CA LEU A 158 3.14 1.33 14.11
C LEU A 158 3.92 0.64 15.23
N ASP A 159 3.23 0.41 16.36
CA ASP A 159 3.77 -0.40 17.44
C ASP A 159 3.68 -1.89 17.08
N ILE A 160 4.83 -2.56 17.00
CA ILE A 160 4.91 -3.99 16.71
C ILE A 160 4.16 -4.83 17.75
N GLU A 161 4.14 -4.42 19.01
CA GLU A 161 3.40 -5.14 20.05
C GLU A 161 1.88 -5.08 19.78
N LEU A 162 1.39 -3.95 19.24
CA LEU A 162 -0.01 -3.81 18.85
C LEU A 162 -0.36 -4.68 17.64
N VAL A 163 0.51 -4.72 16.63
CA VAL A 163 0.30 -5.52 15.42
C VAL A 163 0.25 -7.01 15.78
N GLU A 164 1.13 -7.48 16.67
CA GLU A 164 1.16 -8.87 17.15
C GLU A 164 -0.08 -9.27 17.97
N ASP A 165 -0.73 -8.30 18.63
CA ASP A 165 -1.93 -8.51 19.44
C ASP A 165 -3.24 -8.55 18.63
N LEU A 166 -3.21 -8.21 17.33
CA LEU A 166 -4.39 -8.23 16.47
C LEU A 166 -4.87 -9.67 16.21
N GLU A 167 -6.19 -9.86 16.26
CA GLU A 167 -6.80 -11.10 15.79
C GLU A 167 -6.66 -11.19 14.26
N TYR A 168 -6.42 -12.41 13.76
CA TYR A 168 -6.33 -12.63 12.31
C TYR A 168 -7.67 -12.29 11.65
N GLY A 169 -7.62 -11.36 10.70
CA GLY A 169 -8.77 -10.77 10.05
C GLY A 169 -8.37 -9.68 9.07
N LEU A 170 -9.36 -8.98 8.55
CA LEU A 170 -9.20 -7.94 7.54
C LEU A 170 -8.38 -6.75 8.07
N VAL A 171 -8.58 -6.35 9.33
CA VAL A 171 -7.78 -5.26 9.92
C VAL A 171 -6.31 -5.66 10.04
N SER A 172 -6.01 -6.91 10.39
CA SER A 172 -4.61 -7.38 10.48
C SER A 172 -3.90 -7.35 9.13
N GLU A 173 -4.62 -7.69 8.04
CA GLU A 173 -4.12 -7.63 6.67
C GLU A 173 -3.91 -6.18 6.20
N TRP A 174 -4.87 -5.30 6.48
CA TRP A 174 -4.74 -3.87 6.21
C TRP A 174 -3.59 -3.20 6.96
N VAL A 175 -3.40 -3.55 8.23
CA VAL A 175 -2.27 -3.06 9.03
C VAL A 175 -0.94 -3.57 8.51
N ASN A 176 -0.89 -4.79 7.96
CA ASN A 176 0.32 -5.29 7.28
C ASN A 176 0.68 -4.44 6.06
N GLY A 177 -0.29 -4.00 5.26
CA GLY A 177 -0.06 -3.05 4.17
C GLY A 177 0.47 -1.70 4.64
N LEU A 178 -0.02 -1.18 5.78
CA LEU A 178 0.52 0.03 6.39
C LEU A 178 1.96 -0.13 6.90
N ASP A 179 2.36 -1.33 7.34
CA ASP A 179 3.75 -1.60 7.73
C ASP A 179 4.70 -1.58 6.52
N SER A 180 4.25 -2.09 5.37
CA SER A 180 4.97 -1.92 4.08
C SER A 180 5.13 -0.44 3.71
N LEU A 181 4.06 0.36 3.83
CA LEU A 181 4.13 1.81 3.60
C LEU A 181 5.10 2.50 4.58
N GLN A 182 5.03 2.15 5.86
CA GLN A 182 5.94 2.67 6.89
C GLN A 182 7.41 2.37 6.56
N SER A 183 7.69 1.16 6.09
CA SER A 183 9.03 0.74 5.70
C SER A 183 9.51 1.48 4.46
N ALA A 184 8.64 1.60 3.45
CA ALA A 184 8.91 2.31 2.20
C ALA A 184 9.20 3.81 2.41
N ILE A 185 8.51 4.47 3.34
CA ILE A 185 8.76 5.89 3.68
C ILE A 185 10.12 6.05 4.37
N GLN A 186 10.51 5.09 5.21
CA GLN A 186 11.79 5.16 5.94
C GLN A 186 12.99 4.89 5.03
N ASP A 187 12.86 3.95 4.10
CA ASP A 187 13.91 3.59 3.15
C ASP A 187 13.31 3.10 1.82
N PRO A 188 13.08 4.00 0.84
CA PRO A 188 12.51 3.63 -0.45
C PRO A 188 13.58 2.98 -1.36
N GLU A 189 14.07 1.80 -0.98
CA GLU A 189 14.90 0.97 -1.85
C GLU A 189 14.01 0.27 -2.89
N VAL A 190 14.45 0.24 -4.15
CA VAL A 190 13.72 -0.49 -5.20
C VAL A 190 13.81 -1.98 -4.91
N VAL A 191 12.67 -2.67 -4.86
CA VAL A 191 12.63 -4.13 -4.78
C VAL A 191 13.04 -4.69 -6.14
N GLU A 192 14.11 -5.52 -6.13
CA GLU A 192 14.60 -6.19 -7.32
C GLU A 192 13.70 -7.39 -7.67
N GLU A 193 13.35 -7.50 -8.95
CA GLU A 193 12.57 -8.62 -9.52
C GLU A 193 13.45 -9.89 -9.73
N ASP A 194 14.56 -10.05 -9.00
CA ASP A 194 15.67 -11.03 -9.21
C ASP A 194 15.22 -12.48 -9.38
#